data_AF-A0A813JYF2-F1
#
_entry.id   AF-A0A813JYF2-F1
#
_cell.length_a   1.000
_cell.length_b   1.000
_cell.length_c   1.000
_cell.angle_alpha   90.00
_cell.angle_beta   90.00
_cell.angle_gamma   90.00
#
_symmetry.space_group_name_H-M   'P 1'
#
loop_
_entity.id
_entity.type
_entity.pdbx_description
1 polymer ?
#
loop_
_entity_poly.entity_id
_entity_poly.type
_entity_poly.pdbx_seq_one_letter_code
_entity_poly.pdbx_strand_id
1 'polypeptide(L)'
;DISMQIIYFLLYDMYDVFPIPVDLADVGHAGASRARVYILVVLRGQFRQLCDPIVLYQQITTAIKATSATQPADYMTAGPLEIQLEASEVARIRSVPFRPNTLDLTYLLNEREVSAIHELDDTYRAKGLGEPTYSRNLCYFLGDNPRWSKTWSGVSGKIPTFRRLSALSFPVRNDMASAMGVNAVPILDPKRAAQMAGNSMALTCCAAVQMVALSSFALKTG
;
A
#
# COMPACT_ATOMS: atom_id res chain seq x y z
N ASP A 1 -6.67 -6.14 17.53
CA ASP A 1 -7.12 -7.30 16.75
C ASP A 1 -7.98 -8.21 17.60
N ILE A 2 -9.18 -8.54 17.12
CA ILE A 2 -10.04 -9.56 17.75
C ILE A 2 -9.46 -10.92 17.35
N SER A 3 -9.27 -11.81 18.32
CA SER A 3 -8.82 -13.18 18.02
C SER A 3 -9.86 -13.91 17.17
N MET A 4 -9.43 -14.59 16.11
CA MET A 4 -10.31 -15.45 15.32
C MET A 4 -11.03 -16.49 16.18
N GLN A 5 -10.40 -16.96 17.27
CA GLN A 5 -11.02 -17.90 18.21
C GLN A 5 -12.29 -17.32 18.86
N ILE A 6 -12.29 -16.02 19.18
CA ILE A 6 -13.46 -15.33 19.75
C ILE A 6 -14.58 -15.27 18.71
N ILE A 7 -14.25 -14.97 17.46
CA ILE A 7 -15.22 -14.89 16.37
C ILE A 7 -15.85 -16.26 16.11
N TYR A 8 -15.03 -17.31 16.05
CA TYR A 8 -15.53 -18.68 15.96
C TYR A 8 -16.41 -19.02 17.17
N PHE A 9 -15.96 -18.79 18.40
CA PHE A 9 -16.75 -19.07 19.59
C PHE A 9 -18.13 -18.37 19.59
N LEU A 10 -18.20 -17.11 19.15
CA LEU A 10 -19.44 -16.34 19.14
C LEU A 10 -20.40 -16.71 18.01
N LEU A 11 -19.89 -17.11 16.84
CA LEU A 11 -20.69 -17.23 15.62
C LEU A 11 -20.82 -18.66 15.09
N TYR A 12 -19.99 -19.60 15.56
CA TYR A 12 -19.86 -20.93 14.96
C TYR A 12 -21.17 -21.71 14.91
N ASP A 13 -22.09 -21.54 15.86
CA ASP A 13 -23.34 -22.31 15.86
C ASP A 13 -24.27 -21.91 14.71
N MET A 14 -24.29 -20.62 14.36
CA MET A 14 -25.20 -20.04 13.38
C MET A 14 -24.56 -19.83 12.01
N TYR A 15 -23.26 -19.59 11.95
CA TYR A 15 -22.57 -19.14 10.74
C TYR A 15 -21.43 -20.07 10.35
N ASP A 16 -21.26 -20.25 9.05
CA ASP A 16 -19.99 -20.68 8.47
C ASP A 16 -19.08 -19.46 8.31
N VAL A 17 -17.84 -19.58 8.79
CA VAL A 17 -16.90 -18.45 8.91
C VAL A 17 -15.67 -18.71 8.03
N PHE A 18 -15.43 -17.83 7.06
CA PHE A 18 -14.35 -17.93 6.09
C PHE A 18 -13.40 -16.73 6.22
N PRO A 19 -12.23 -16.87 6.88
CA PRO A 19 -11.22 -15.84 6.91
C PRO A 19 -10.46 -15.79 5.58
N ILE A 20 -10.47 -14.64 4.91
CA ILE A 20 -9.78 -14.39 3.65
C ILE A 20 -8.61 -13.44 3.92
N PRO A 21 -7.36 -13.92 3.89
CA PRO A 21 -6.19 -13.06 3.92
C PRO A 21 -6.08 -12.28 2.60
N VAL A 22 -5.87 -10.98 2.70
CA VAL A 22 -5.84 -10.05 1.57
C VAL A 22 -4.62 -9.15 1.69
N ASP A 23 -3.82 -9.05 0.64
CA ASP A 23 -2.77 -8.04 0.48
C ASP A 23 -3.14 -7.07 -0.65
N LEU A 24 -2.59 -5.84 -0.62
CA LEU A 24 -2.78 -4.88 -1.70
C LEU A 24 -2.23 -5.39 -3.04
N ALA A 25 -1.19 -6.21 -3.01
CA ALA A 25 -0.67 -6.88 -4.21
C ALA A 25 -1.73 -7.77 -4.89
N ASP A 26 -2.74 -8.24 -4.18
CA ASP A 26 -3.82 -9.07 -4.74
C ASP A 26 -4.73 -8.34 -5.71
N VAL A 27 -4.78 -7.01 -5.59
CA VAL A 27 -5.61 -6.12 -6.40
C VAL A 27 -4.76 -5.15 -7.24
N GLY A 28 -3.53 -5.57 -7.59
CA GLY A 28 -2.63 -4.81 -8.46
C GLY A 28 -1.77 -3.75 -7.76
N HIS A 29 -1.90 -3.57 -6.44
CA HIS A 29 -1.16 -2.59 -5.66
C HIS A 29 0.13 -3.16 -5.04
N ALA A 30 0.98 -3.81 -5.85
CA ALA A 30 2.14 -4.57 -5.38
C ALA A 30 3.26 -3.71 -4.74
N GLY A 31 3.40 -2.45 -5.14
CA GLY A 31 4.34 -1.49 -4.54
C GLY A 31 3.93 -1.00 -3.13
N ALA A 32 2.77 -1.42 -2.63
CA ALA A 32 2.26 -1.11 -1.30
C ALA A 32 2.14 -2.38 -0.45
N SER A 33 2.21 -2.26 0.89
CA SER A 33 1.98 -3.39 1.80
C SER A 33 0.92 -3.06 2.83
N ARG A 34 -0.23 -3.74 2.78
CA ARG A 34 -1.26 -3.59 3.81
C ARG A 34 -2.09 -4.86 3.92
N ALA A 35 -1.48 -5.90 4.49
CA ALA A 35 -2.15 -7.16 4.74
C ALA A 35 -3.36 -6.96 5.67
N ARG A 36 -4.47 -7.61 5.34
CA ARG A 36 -5.73 -7.62 6.08
C ARG A 36 -6.31 -9.02 6.08
N VAL A 37 -7.23 -9.28 7.00
CA VAL A 37 -8.08 -10.47 6.97
C VAL A 37 -9.51 -9.98 6.94
N TYR A 38 -10.23 -10.31 5.87
CA TYR A 38 -11.67 -10.13 5.80
C TYR A 38 -12.34 -11.41 6.26
N ILE A 39 -13.47 -11.30 6.96
CA ILE A 39 -14.16 -12.46 7.49
C ILE A 39 -15.53 -12.51 6.84
N LEU A 40 -15.76 -13.52 5.99
CA LEU A 40 -17.10 -13.80 5.49
C LEU A 40 -17.84 -14.64 6.51
N VAL A 41 -19.04 -14.21 6.87
CA VAL A 41 -19.95 -14.92 7.77
C VAL A 41 -21.21 -15.25 6.98
N VAL A 42 -21.53 -16.54 6.88
CA VAL A 42 -22.64 -17.04 6.05
C VAL A 42 -23.60 -17.82 6.92
N LEU A 43 -24.88 -17.44 6.92
CA LEU A 43 -25.87 -18.04 7.80
C LEU A 43 -26.18 -19.48 7.38
N ARG A 44 -25.95 -20.43 8.30
CA ARG A 44 -26.27 -21.85 8.08
C ARG A 44 -27.75 -22.03 7.85
N GLY A 45 -28.08 -22.97 6.98
CA GLY A 45 -29.47 -23.28 6.65
C GLY A 45 -30.12 -22.34 5.63
N GLN A 46 -29.66 -21.09 5.46
CA GLN A 46 -30.19 -20.18 4.43
C GLN A 46 -29.42 -20.22 3.11
N PHE A 47 -28.10 -20.36 3.18
CA PHE A 47 -27.24 -20.36 2.01
C PHE A 47 -26.62 -21.74 1.78
N ARG A 48 -26.36 -22.07 0.50
CA ARG A 48 -25.50 -23.17 0.10
C ARG A 48 -24.22 -22.61 -0.51
N GLN A 49 -23.10 -23.24 -0.20
CA GLN A 49 -21.81 -22.92 -0.80
C GLN A 49 -21.74 -23.52 -2.21
N LEU A 50 -21.48 -22.67 -3.20
CA LEU A 50 -21.29 -23.06 -4.60
C LEU A 50 -19.83 -23.40 -4.90
N CYS A 51 -18.90 -22.67 -4.30
CA CYS A 51 -17.46 -22.90 -4.39
C CYS A 51 -16.76 -22.43 -3.12
N ASP A 52 -15.50 -22.84 -2.91
CA ASP A 52 -14.68 -22.34 -1.81
C ASP A 52 -14.32 -20.86 -2.04
N PRO A 53 -14.71 -19.93 -1.14
CA PRO A 53 -14.43 -18.50 -1.33
C PRO A 53 -12.93 -18.17 -1.30
N ILE A 54 -12.11 -18.93 -0.56
CA ILE A 54 -10.65 -18.72 -0.53
C ILE A 54 -10.06 -19.12 -1.87
N VAL A 55 -10.47 -20.27 -2.42
CA VAL A 55 -10.02 -20.73 -3.75
C VAL A 55 -10.44 -19.75 -4.84
N LEU A 56 -11.70 -19.29 -4.81
CA LEU A 56 -12.20 -18.31 -5.78
C LEU A 56 -11.43 -16.98 -5.69
N TYR A 57 -11.17 -16.48 -4.47
CA TYR A 57 -10.36 -15.29 -4.26
C TYR A 57 -8.94 -15.44 -4.85
N GLN A 58 -8.29 -16.59 -4.63
CA GLN A 58 -6.98 -16.87 -5.20
C GLN A 58 -6.99 -16.90 -6.74
N GLN A 59 -8.03 -17.46 -7.35
CA GLN A 59 -8.18 -17.47 -8.81
C GLN A 59 -8.33 -16.04 -9.38
N ILE A 60 -9.22 -15.23 -8.80
CA ILE A 60 -9.44 -13.84 -9.21
C ILE A 60 -8.15 -13.02 -9.07
N THR A 61 -7.47 -13.13 -7.94
CA THR A 61 -6.28 -12.32 -7.65
C THR A 61 -5.07 -12.77 -8.45
N THR A 62 -4.97 -14.06 -8.80
CA THR A 62 -3.98 -14.54 -9.78
C THR A 62 -4.20 -13.87 -11.14
N ALA A 63 -5.45 -13.78 -11.61
CA ALA A 63 -5.77 -13.10 -12.85
C ALA A 63 -5.44 -11.59 -12.80
N ILE A 64 -5.80 -10.90 -11.71
CA ILE A 64 -5.50 -9.46 -11.55
C ILE A 64 -3.98 -9.20 -11.51
N LYS A 65 -3.21 -10.03 -10.80
CA LYS A 65 -1.74 -9.92 -10.75
C LYS A 65 -1.09 -10.14 -12.11
N ALA A 66 -1.68 -11.00 -12.95
CA ALA A 66 -1.18 -11.23 -14.30
C ALA A 66 -1.39 -10.00 -15.21
N THR A 67 -2.39 -9.17 -14.94
CA THR A 67 -2.71 -7.98 -15.74
C THR A 67 -2.08 -6.70 -15.24
N SER A 68 -1.93 -6.55 -13.92
CA SER A 68 -1.51 -5.30 -13.30
C SER A 68 -0.71 -5.54 -12.02
N ALA A 69 0.43 -4.88 -11.90
CA ALA A 69 1.23 -4.84 -10.67
C ALA A 69 2.01 -3.52 -10.61
N THR A 70 1.56 -2.60 -9.77
CA THR A 70 2.28 -1.35 -9.50
C THR A 70 3.59 -1.60 -8.77
N GLN A 71 4.55 -0.70 -8.98
CA GLN A 71 5.85 -0.63 -8.34
C GLN A 71 5.94 0.63 -7.48
N PRO A 72 6.94 0.76 -6.57
CA PRO A 72 7.11 1.95 -5.75
C PRO A 72 7.13 3.27 -6.55
N ALA A 73 7.77 3.29 -7.72
CA ALA A 73 7.83 4.47 -8.57
C ALA A 73 6.45 4.94 -9.06
N ASP A 74 5.48 4.03 -9.24
CA ASP A 74 4.13 4.38 -9.73
C ASP A 74 3.34 5.24 -8.74
N TYR A 75 3.74 5.24 -7.47
CA TYR A 75 3.14 6.08 -6.44
C TYR A 75 3.82 7.44 -6.30
N MET A 76 5.01 7.62 -6.90
CA MET A 76 5.78 8.87 -6.85
C MET A 76 5.27 9.85 -7.89
N THR A 77 4.10 10.40 -7.62
CA THR A 77 3.32 11.22 -8.58
C THR A 77 3.47 12.72 -8.37
N ALA A 78 4.23 13.13 -7.35
CA ALA A 78 4.44 14.53 -7.01
C ALA A 78 5.10 15.29 -8.16
N GLY A 79 4.47 16.39 -8.58
CA GLY A 79 5.01 17.28 -9.61
C GLY A 79 6.21 18.08 -9.09
N PRO A 80 7.02 18.68 -9.98
CA PRO A 80 8.16 19.50 -9.57
C PRO A 80 7.79 20.61 -8.58
N LEU A 81 6.65 21.29 -8.77
CA LEU A 81 6.19 22.34 -7.86
C LEU A 81 5.88 21.81 -6.46
N GLU A 82 5.18 20.68 -6.35
CA GLU A 82 4.86 20.05 -5.05
C GLU A 82 6.14 19.64 -4.31
N ILE A 83 7.11 19.07 -5.04
CA ILE A 83 8.42 18.73 -4.50
C ILE A 83 9.13 19.99 -3.97
N GLN A 84 9.09 21.10 -4.70
CA GLN A 84 9.71 22.36 -4.26
C GLN A 84 9.02 22.97 -3.03
N LEU A 85 7.69 22.89 -2.95
CA LEU A 85 6.93 23.35 -1.77
C LEU A 85 7.27 22.55 -0.53
N GLU A 86 7.30 21.21 -0.63
CA GLU A 86 7.70 20.35 0.48
C GLU A 86 9.17 20.58 0.87
N ALA A 87 10.07 20.69 -0.10
CA ALA A 87 11.48 21.01 0.13
C ALA A 87 11.65 22.36 0.86
N SER A 88 10.85 23.37 0.51
CA SER A 88 10.86 24.69 1.17
C SER A 88 10.41 24.59 2.63
N GLU A 89 9.36 23.82 2.91
CA GLU A 89 8.89 23.61 4.28
C GLU A 89 9.91 22.84 5.13
N VAL A 90 10.52 21.78 4.58
CA VAL A 90 11.58 21.03 5.26
C VAL A 90 12.79 21.93 5.53
N ALA A 91 13.19 22.76 4.56
CA ALA A 91 14.28 23.72 4.72
C ALA A 91 14.01 24.70 5.87
N ARG A 92 12.77 25.23 5.94
CA ARG A 92 12.31 26.12 7.00
C ARG A 92 12.36 25.44 8.38
N ILE A 93 11.83 24.23 8.50
CA ILE A 93 11.83 23.45 9.75
C ILE A 93 13.27 23.19 10.22
N ARG A 94 14.18 22.89 9.28
CA ARG A 94 15.58 22.57 9.57
C ARG A 94 16.48 23.81 9.67
N SER A 95 15.94 25.00 9.46
CA SER A 95 16.70 26.26 9.42
C SER A 95 17.88 26.23 8.43
N VAL A 96 17.69 25.57 7.28
CA VAL A 96 18.68 25.55 6.17
C VAL A 96 18.20 26.41 5.00
N PRO A 97 19.11 27.05 4.22
CA PRO A 97 18.70 27.83 3.06
C PRO A 97 18.00 26.97 2.01
N PHE A 98 16.77 27.33 1.65
CA PHE A 98 16.04 26.70 0.56
C PHE A 98 16.72 27.01 -0.79
N ARG A 99 16.91 25.98 -1.63
CA ARG A 99 17.48 26.10 -2.97
C ARG A 99 16.38 25.85 -4.01
N PRO A 100 15.80 26.88 -4.63
CA PRO A 100 14.74 26.68 -5.63
C PRO A 100 15.28 26.04 -6.90
N ASN A 101 14.43 25.29 -7.61
CA ASN A 101 14.71 24.65 -8.90
C ASN A 101 15.87 23.62 -8.89
N THR A 102 16.28 23.14 -7.70
CA THR A 102 17.19 22.00 -7.59
C THR A 102 16.40 20.70 -7.48
N LEU A 103 16.82 19.67 -8.21
CA LEU A 103 16.33 18.29 -8.02
C LEU A 103 17.14 17.55 -6.95
N ASP A 104 18.35 18.01 -6.66
CA ASP A 104 19.17 17.48 -5.58
C ASP A 104 18.69 18.04 -4.24
N LEU A 105 18.00 17.19 -3.49
CA LEU A 105 17.46 17.50 -2.15
C LEU A 105 18.38 17.02 -1.02
N THR A 106 19.58 16.53 -1.31
CA THR A 106 20.51 16.02 -0.28
C THR A 106 20.92 17.09 0.73
N TYR A 107 20.92 18.37 0.35
CA TYR A 107 21.18 19.49 1.26
C TYR A 107 20.15 19.63 2.39
N LEU A 108 18.98 19.01 2.25
CA LEU A 108 17.96 18.99 3.30
C LEU A 108 18.23 17.92 4.35
N LEU A 109 19.13 16.96 4.10
CA LEU A 109 19.42 15.86 5.01
C LEU A 109 20.33 16.31 6.16
N ASN A 110 20.13 15.74 7.34
CA ASN A 110 21.07 15.89 8.46
C ASN A 110 22.16 14.81 8.40
N GLU A 111 23.24 14.98 9.17
CA GLU A 111 24.38 14.05 9.18
C GLU A 111 23.97 12.59 9.45
N ARG A 112 23.01 12.37 10.35
CA ARG A 112 22.48 11.04 10.67
C ARG A 112 21.82 10.40 9.47
N GLU A 113 20.99 11.14 8.74
CA GLU A 113 20.28 10.65 7.54
C GLU A 113 21.24 10.39 6.39
N VAL A 114 22.24 11.25 6.19
CA VAL A 114 23.31 11.03 5.19
C VAL A 114 24.05 9.73 5.50
N SER A 115 24.48 9.54 6.76
CA SER A 115 25.11 8.28 7.19
C SER A 115 24.20 7.08 6.98
N ALA A 116 22.89 7.22 7.23
CA ALA A 116 21.94 6.14 7.04
C ALA A 116 21.77 5.75 5.56
N ILE A 117 21.77 6.73 4.64
CA ILE A 117 21.74 6.47 3.20
C ILE A 117 22.98 5.67 2.78
N HIS A 118 24.18 6.07 3.22
CA HIS A 118 25.40 5.32 2.90
C HIS A 118 25.34 3.86 3.38
N GLU A 119 24.94 3.63 4.65
CA GLU A 119 24.81 2.26 5.18
C GLU A 119 23.75 1.42 4.42
N LEU A 120 22.67 2.06 3.96
CA LEU A 120 21.61 1.41 3.18
C LEU A 120 22.04 1.13 1.73
N ASP A 121 22.77 2.04 1.10
CA ASP A 121 23.36 1.87 -0.22
C ASP A 121 24.36 0.71 -0.24
N ASP A 122 25.24 0.65 0.77
CA ASP A 122 26.18 -0.46 0.92
C ASP A 122 25.46 -1.79 1.15
N THR A 123 24.39 -1.78 1.94
CA THR A 123 23.52 -2.96 2.10
C THR A 123 22.86 -3.36 0.78
N TYR A 124 22.42 -2.40 -0.04
CA TYR A 124 21.79 -2.65 -1.34
C TYR A 124 22.78 -3.33 -2.30
N ARG A 125 24.00 -2.78 -2.40
CA ARG A 125 25.09 -3.33 -3.21
C ARG A 125 25.52 -4.71 -2.72
N ALA A 126 25.69 -4.89 -1.41
CA ALA A 126 26.06 -6.17 -0.80
C ALA A 126 25.02 -7.29 -1.05
N LYS A 127 23.76 -6.92 -1.31
CA LYS A 127 22.70 -7.86 -1.72
C LYS A 127 22.71 -8.19 -3.22
N GLY A 128 23.61 -7.59 -4.00
CA GLY A 128 23.67 -7.80 -5.45
C GLY A 128 22.52 -7.14 -6.22
N LEU A 129 21.88 -6.12 -5.65
CA LEU A 129 20.71 -5.46 -6.25
C LEU A 129 21.08 -4.37 -7.27
N GLY A 130 22.37 -4.18 -7.54
CA GLY A 130 22.89 -3.16 -8.46
C GLY A 130 23.25 -1.85 -7.76
N GLU A 131 23.31 -0.77 -8.55
CA GLU A 131 23.66 0.56 -8.05
C GLU A 131 22.39 1.33 -7.63
N PRO A 132 22.29 1.79 -6.36
CA PRO A 132 21.13 2.50 -5.83
C PRO A 132 20.65 3.66 -6.70
N THR A 133 21.57 4.46 -7.23
CA THR A 133 21.30 5.67 -8.03
C THR A 133 20.47 5.39 -9.29
N TYR A 134 20.54 4.19 -9.84
CA TYR A 134 19.79 3.81 -11.05
C TYR A 134 18.43 3.18 -10.74
N SER A 135 18.12 2.92 -9.47
CA SER A 135 16.92 2.20 -9.07
C SER A 135 15.76 3.16 -8.78
N ARG A 136 14.86 3.33 -9.77
CA ARG A 136 13.66 4.17 -9.62
C ARG A 136 12.69 3.70 -8.54
N ASN A 137 12.77 2.42 -8.17
CA ASN A 137 11.90 1.81 -7.17
C ASN A 137 12.50 1.78 -5.77
N LEU A 138 13.70 2.34 -5.59
CA LEU A 138 14.39 2.34 -4.31
C LEU A 138 13.90 3.51 -3.43
N CYS A 139 13.42 3.16 -2.24
CA CYS A 139 12.88 4.07 -1.26
C CYS A 139 13.38 3.65 0.12
N TYR A 140 13.98 4.58 0.84
CA TYR A 140 14.45 4.40 2.20
C TYR A 140 13.51 5.11 3.17
N PHE A 141 13.26 4.50 4.33
CA PHE A 141 12.70 5.23 5.47
C PHE A 141 13.82 5.70 6.39
N LEU A 142 14.18 6.98 6.27
CA LEU A 142 15.30 7.57 7.03
C LEU A 142 14.97 7.80 8.52
N GLY A 143 13.75 7.48 8.96
CA GLY A 143 13.38 7.48 10.37
C GLY A 143 13.99 6.31 11.16
N ASP A 144 14.28 5.20 10.48
CA ASP A 144 14.84 4.00 11.10
C ASP A 144 16.35 4.12 11.37
N ASN A 145 16.87 3.22 12.22
CA ASN A 145 18.30 2.97 12.32
C ASN A 145 18.67 1.75 11.45
N PRO A 146 19.47 1.92 10.38
CA PRO A 146 19.79 0.85 9.43
C PRO A 146 20.52 -0.35 10.03
N ARG A 147 21.11 -0.23 11.22
CA ARG A 147 21.77 -1.34 11.92
C ARG A 147 20.79 -2.31 12.56
N TRP A 148 19.61 -1.83 12.97
CA TRP A 148 18.61 -2.64 13.70
C TRP A 148 17.31 -2.84 12.92
N SER A 149 16.88 -1.84 12.14
CA SER A 149 15.67 -1.89 11.35
C SER A 149 15.93 -1.36 9.94
N LYS A 150 15.50 -2.12 8.94
CA LYS A 150 15.61 -1.74 7.53
C LYS A 150 14.21 -1.70 6.93
N THR A 151 13.52 -0.58 7.06
CA THR A 151 12.26 -0.35 6.36
C THR A 151 12.54 0.33 5.03
N TRP A 152 12.58 -0.46 3.96
CA TRP A 152 13.00 -0.03 2.63
C TRP A 152 12.39 -0.91 1.53
N SER A 153 12.33 -0.37 0.31
CA SER A 153 11.81 -1.08 -0.85
C SER A 153 12.83 -2.03 -1.51
N GLY A 154 14.12 -1.93 -1.17
CA GLY A 154 15.18 -2.66 -1.90
C GLY A 154 14.99 -4.17 -1.98
N VAL A 155 14.56 -4.81 -0.88
CA VAL A 155 14.23 -6.25 -0.88
C VAL A 155 12.73 -6.49 -1.09
N SER A 156 11.89 -5.63 -0.51
CA SER A 156 10.45 -5.90 -0.48
C SER A 156 9.73 -5.54 -1.77
N GLY A 157 10.28 -4.64 -2.57
CA GLY A 157 9.57 -3.99 -3.67
C GLY A 157 8.43 -3.08 -3.19
N LYS A 158 8.36 -2.73 -1.88
CA LYS A 158 7.23 -1.99 -1.29
C LYS A 158 7.67 -0.68 -0.64
N ILE A 159 6.85 0.36 -0.76
CA ILE A 159 7.09 1.67 -0.15
C ILE A 159 7.02 1.55 1.39
N PRO A 160 8.07 1.99 2.12
CA PRO A 160 8.12 1.90 3.58
C PRO A 160 6.95 2.53 4.32
N THR A 161 6.53 3.72 3.90
CA THR A 161 5.49 4.53 4.56
C THR A 161 4.11 3.93 4.43
N PHE A 162 3.87 3.06 3.43
CA PHE A 162 2.57 2.40 3.24
C PHE A 162 2.37 1.16 4.12
N ARG A 163 3.36 0.79 4.94
CA ARG A 163 3.28 -0.37 5.86
C ARG A 163 2.57 -0.07 7.16
N ARG A 164 2.60 1.18 7.61
CA ARG A 164 1.91 1.67 8.83
C ARG A 164 0.83 2.65 8.40
N LEU A 165 -0.07 3.08 9.29
CA LEU A 165 -1.16 4.06 9.04
C LEU A 165 -0.69 5.45 8.53
N SER A 166 0.55 5.55 8.07
CA SER A 166 1.20 6.72 7.52
C SER A 166 0.64 7.04 6.13
N ALA A 167 -0.12 8.12 6.15
CA ALA A 167 -0.53 8.92 5.03
C ALA A 167 0.61 9.18 4.02
N LEU A 168 0.42 8.87 2.74
CA LEU A 168 1.00 9.63 1.63
C LEU A 168 0.01 9.77 0.46
N SER A 169 0.18 10.88 -0.26
CA SER A 169 -0.68 11.50 -1.27
C SER A 169 -1.05 10.58 -2.44
N PHE A 170 -2.31 10.69 -2.88
CA PHE A 170 -2.87 10.02 -4.05
C PHE A 170 -2.31 10.61 -5.36
N PRO A 171 -2.41 9.90 -6.51
CA PRO A 171 -2.14 10.51 -7.81
C PRO A 171 -3.08 11.70 -8.05
N VAL A 172 -2.51 12.91 -8.11
CA VAL A 172 -3.19 14.19 -8.38
C VAL A 172 -3.15 14.52 -9.88
N ARG A 173 -3.08 13.51 -10.76
CA ARG A 173 -3.05 13.73 -12.21
C ARG A 173 -4.34 13.26 -12.87
N ASN A 174 -4.88 14.14 -13.73
CA ASN A 174 -6.11 13.89 -14.48
C ASN A 174 -5.99 12.69 -15.43
N ASP A 175 -4.80 12.39 -15.94
CA ASP A 175 -4.55 11.26 -16.84
C ASP A 175 -4.74 9.90 -16.13
N MET A 176 -4.16 9.74 -14.94
CA MET A 176 -4.31 8.53 -14.12
C MET A 176 -5.73 8.34 -13.60
N ALA A 177 -6.35 9.43 -13.11
CA ALA A 177 -7.74 9.42 -12.67
C ALA A 177 -8.68 9.03 -13.81
N SER A 178 -8.44 9.55 -15.03
CA SER A 178 -9.19 9.21 -16.23
C SER A 178 -9.00 7.74 -16.64
N ALA A 179 -7.78 7.19 -16.54
CA ALA A 179 -7.52 5.78 -16.85
C ALA A 179 -8.22 4.82 -15.88
N MET A 180 -8.44 5.26 -14.64
CA MET A 180 -9.15 4.51 -13.60
C MET A 180 -10.66 4.77 -13.56
N GLY A 181 -11.19 5.67 -14.41
CA GLY A 181 -12.61 6.03 -14.44
C GLY A 181 -13.08 6.80 -13.20
N VAL A 182 -12.20 7.54 -12.53
CA VAL A 182 -12.51 8.32 -11.32
C VAL A 182 -12.16 9.80 -11.50
N ASN A 183 -12.80 10.69 -10.73
CA ASN A 183 -12.47 12.12 -10.75
C ASN A 183 -11.18 12.41 -9.98
N ALA A 184 -10.33 13.30 -10.51
CA ALA A 184 -9.19 13.84 -9.76
C ALA A 184 -9.69 14.69 -8.58
N VAL A 185 -9.23 14.38 -7.37
CA VAL A 185 -9.62 15.12 -6.16
C VAL A 185 -8.56 16.19 -5.89
N PRO A 186 -8.89 17.49 -5.91
CA PRO A 186 -7.94 18.53 -5.52
C PRO A 186 -7.64 18.38 -4.01
N ILE A 187 -6.37 18.14 -3.68
CA ILE A 187 -5.97 17.88 -2.30
C ILE A 187 -5.69 19.21 -1.59
N LEU A 188 -6.66 19.70 -0.80
CA LEU A 188 -6.45 20.82 0.13
C LEU A 188 -5.84 20.38 1.47
N ASP A 189 -5.94 19.08 1.81
CA ASP A 189 -5.38 18.48 3.02
C ASP A 189 -4.69 17.14 2.68
N PRO A 190 -3.35 17.15 2.55
CA PRO A 190 -2.56 15.96 2.21
C PRO A 190 -2.70 14.82 3.21
N LYS A 191 -2.87 15.11 4.50
CA LYS A 191 -3.00 14.07 5.54
C LYS A 191 -4.35 13.36 5.43
N ARG A 192 -5.43 14.13 5.25
CA ARG A 192 -6.78 13.57 5.07
C ARG A 192 -6.92 12.82 3.75
N ALA A 193 -6.40 13.38 2.65
CA ALA A 193 -6.40 12.71 1.36
C ALA A 193 -5.63 11.40 1.40
N ALA A 194 -4.52 11.35 2.13
CA ALA A 194 -3.73 10.15 2.28
C ALA A 194 -4.36 9.09 3.22
N GLN A 195 -5.12 9.51 4.24
CA GLN A 195 -5.97 8.58 5.01
C GLN A 195 -7.09 8.01 4.14
N MET A 196 -7.75 8.87 3.35
CA MET A 196 -8.76 8.44 2.37
C MET A 196 -8.15 7.48 1.36
N ALA A 197 -7.00 7.81 0.78
CA ALA A 197 -6.24 6.98 -0.14
C ALA A 197 -5.91 5.58 0.40
N GLY A 198 -5.35 5.52 1.61
CA GLY A 198 -5.03 4.25 2.26
C GLY A 198 -6.28 3.40 2.52
N ASN A 199 -7.44 4.05 2.72
CA ASN A 199 -8.73 3.38 2.86
C ASN A 199 -9.40 3.06 1.52
N SER A 200 -9.17 3.87 0.47
CA SER A 200 -9.65 3.64 -0.90
C SER A 200 -8.90 2.50 -1.57
N MET A 201 -7.60 2.32 -1.30
CA MET A 201 -6.88 1.11 -1.71
C MET A 201 -7.40 -0.15 -0.99
N ALA A 202 -7.97 0.00 0.20
CA ALA A 202 -8.69 -1.09 0.86
C ALA A 202 -10.09 -1.32 0.25
N LEU A 203 -10.66 -0.33 -0.46
CA LEU A 203 -11.96 -0.47 -1.12
C LEU A 203 -11.90 -1.48 -2.27
N THR A 204 -10.82 -1.51 -3.06
CA THR A 204 -10.65 -2.50 -4.13
C THR A 204 -10.51 -3.92 -3.55
N CYS A 205 -9.77 -4.08 -2.45
CA CYS A 205 -9.73 -5.33 -1.69
C CYS A 205 -11.12 -5.74 -1.18
N CYS A 206 -11.88 -4.79 -0.61
CA CYS A 206 -13.22 -5.03 -0.11
C CYS A 206 -14.18 -5.42 -1.24
N ALA A 207 -14.11 -4.74 -2.39
CA ALA A 207 -14.89 -5.07 -3.58
C ALA A 207 -14.55 -6.46 -4.10
N ALA A 208 -13.27 -6.84 -4.16
CA ALA A 208 -12.84 -8.18 -4.54
C ALA A 208 -13.42 -9.26 -3.61
N VAL A 209 -13.33 -9.04 -2.30
CA VAL A 209 -13.91 -9.95 -1.29
C VAL A 209 -15.44 -10.01 -1.39
N GLN A 210 -16.11 -8.89 -1.65
CA GLN A 210 -17.55 -8.84 -1.82
C GLN A 210 -17.99 -9.60 -3.09
N MET A 211 -17.28 -9.46 -4.20
CA MET A 211 -17.53 -10.24 -5.42
C MET A 211 -17.36 -11.74 -5.17
N VAL A 212 -16.32 -12.13 -4.43
CA VAL A 212 -16.12 -13.52 -4.00
C VAL A 212 -17.31 -14.01 -3.18
N ALA A 213 -17.73 -13.26 -2.16
CA ALA A 213 -18.86 -13.63 -1.31
C ALA A 213 -20.15 -13.82 -2.13
N LEU A 214 -20.47 -12.88 -3.02
CA LEU A 214 -21.67 -12.96 -3.86
C LEU A 214 -21.62 -14.10 -4.88
N SER A 215 -20.43 -14.53 -5.29
CA SER A 215 -20.24 -15.61 -6.26
C SER A 215 -20.14 -16.99 -5.61
N SER A 216 -19.69 -17.07 -4.36
CA SER A 216 -19.46 -18.34 -3.66
C SER A 216 -20.70 -18.90 -2.98
N PHE A 217 -21.77 -18.12 -2.80
CA PHE A 217 -22.94 -18.54 -2.06
C PHE A 217 -24.24 -18.23 -2.81
N ALA A 218 -25.22 -19.12 -2.68
CA ALA A 218 -26.57 -18.90 -3.19
C ALA A 218 -27.61 -19.25 -2.12
N LEU A 219 -28.78 -18.58 -2.17
CA LEU A 219 -29.92 -18.93 -1.35
C LEU A 219 -30.38 -20.36 -1.65
N LYS A 220 -30.71 -21.11 -0.60
CA LYS A 220 -31.41 -22.39 -0.75
C LYS A 220 -32.84 -22.11 -1.18
N THR A 221 -33.20 -22.55 -2.38
CA THR A 221 -34.60 -22.60 -2.81
C THR A 221 -35.26 -23.77 -2.09
N GLY A 222 -36.30 -23.47 -1.30
CA GLY A 222 -37.11 -24.49 -0.61
C GLY A 222 -37.95 -25.32 -1.55
#